data_AF-A0A7V2KS39-F1
#
_entry.id   AF-A0A7V2KS39-F1
#
_cell.length_a   1.000
_cell.length_b   1.000
_cell.length_c   1.000
_cell.angle_alpha   90.00
_cell.angle_beta   90.00
_cell.angle_gamma   90.00
#
_symmetry.space_group_name_H-M   'P 1'
#
loop_
_entity.id
_entity.type
_entity.pdbx_description
1 polymer ?
#
loop_
_entity_poly.entity_id
_entity_poly.type
_entity_poly.pdbx_seq_one_letter_code
_entity_poly.pdbx_strand_id
1 'polypeptide(L)'
;MPYTDLWILMGLGGIFIVLGIGALLWGGGEEKEYYRAISERTDVREYMEHTPERPEPGALKIGGVISIIVGLVMLIVGGGFWLWG
;
A
#
# COMPACT_ATOMS: atom_id res chain seq x y z
N MET A 1 -30.92 -5.39 4.74
CA MET A 1 -30.00 -4.96 5.81
C MET A 1 -30.38 -3.54 6.21
N PRO A 2 -30.35 -3.17 7.49
CA PRO A 2 -30.61 -1.78 7.88
C PRO A 2 -29.59 -0.86 7.17
N TYR A 3 -30.05 0.25 6.61
CA TYR A 3 -29.23 1.15 5.79
C TYR A 3 -27.90 1.54 6.48
N THR A 4 -27.89 1.64 7.80
CA THR A 4 -26.70 1.92 8.62
C THR A 4 -25.53 0.98 8.32
N ASP A 5 -25.79 -0.31 8.08
CA ASP A 5 -24.73 -1.30 7.83
C ASP A 5 -24.03 -1.07 6.48
N LEU A 6 -24.77 -0.56 5.48
CA LEU A 6 -24.24 -0.20 4.16
C LEU A 6 -23.31 1.01 4.23
N TRP A 7 -23.68 2.03 5.01
CA TRP A 7 -22.83 3.20 5.24
C TRP A 7 -21.54 2.83 5.97
N ILE A 8 -21.63 1.93 6.96
CA ILE A 8 -20.45 1.41 7.67
C ILE A 8 -19.54 0.64 6.71
N LEU A 9 -20.11 -0.25 5.87
CA LEU A 9 -19.33 -1.02 4.90
C LEU A 9 -18.61 -0.12 3.88
N MET A 10 -19.33 0.86 3.33
CA MET A 10 -18.75 1.81 2.38
C MET A 10 -17.70 2.71 3.03
N GLY A 11 -17.96 3.21 4.24
CA GLY A 11 -17.01 4.02 5.01
C GLY A 11 -15.74 3.26 5.34
N LEU A 12 -15.86 2.01 5.78
CA LEU A 12 -14.73 1.14 6.08
C LEU A 12 -13.92 0.82 4.81
N GLY A 13 -14.59 0.53 3.69
CA GLY A 13 -13.94 0.32 2.39
C GLY A 13 -13.14 1.54 1.93
N GLY A 14 -13.68 2.75 2.11
CA GLY A 14 -12.98 4.01 1.84
C GLY A 14 -11.70 4.17 2.70
N ILE A 15 -11.77 3.85 4.00
CA ILE A 15 -10.60 3.91 4.89
C ILE A 15 -9.49 2.96 4.41
N PHE A 16 -9.83 1.74 4.02
CA PHE A 16 -8.85 0.78 3.49
C PHE A 16 -8.16 1.27 2.20
N ILE A 17 -8.88 1.98 1.33
CA ILE A 17 -8.29 2.58 0.13
C ILE A 17 -7.32 3.70 0.51
N VAL A 18 -7.71 4.60 1.42
CA VAL A 18 -6.86 5.71 1.86
C VAL A 18 -5.58 5.20 2.53
N LEU A 19 -5.69 4.21 3.43
CA LEU A 19 -4.54 3.59 4.07
C LEU A 19 -3.62 2.90 3.06
N GLY A 20 -4.19 2.20 2.07
CA GLY A 20 -3.42 1.56 1.03
C GLY A 20 -2.66 2.54 0.13
N ILE A 21 -3.29 3.66 -0.25
CA ILE A 21 -2.63 4.75 -0.98
C ILE A 21 -1.52 5.38 -0.13
N GLY A 22 -1.77 5.62 1.16
CA GLY A 22 -0.77 6.15 2.08
C GLY A 22 0.45 5.23 2.19
N ALA A 23 0.22 3.91 2.31
CA ALA A 23 1.29 2.90 2.34
C ALA A 23 2.09 2.86 1.04
N LEU A 24 1.44 2.99 -0.13
CA LEU A 24 2.13 3.07 -1.42
C LEU A 24 3.00 4.32 -1.55
N LEU A 25 2.50 5.48 -1.10
CA LEU A 25 3.25 6.73 -1.13
C LEU A 25 4.45 6.70 -0.18
N TRP A 26 4.28 6.12 1.02
CA TRP A 26 5.37 5.95 1.99
C TRP A 26 6.42 4.97 1.47
N GLY A 27 6.00 3.83 0.92
CA GLY A 27 6.91 2.83 0.34
C GLY A 27 7.76 3.37 -0.82
N GLY A 28 7.23 4.31 -1.62
CA GLY A 28 7.99 4.96 -2.70
C GLY A 28 8.97 6.05 -2.22
N GLY A 29 8.80 6.60 -1.02
CA GLY A 29 9.71 7.57 -0.42
C GLY A 29 11.03 6.92 0.01
N GLU A 30 10.95 5.73 0.60
CA GLU A 30 12.10 5.00 1.12
C GLU A 30 13.03 4.50 0.00
N GLU A 31 12.47 4.10 -1.15
CA GLU A 31 13.27 3.69 -2.32
C GLU A 31 14.15 4.83 -2.86
N LYS A 32 13.64 6.07 -2.87
CA LYS A 32 14.37 7.23 -3.41
C LYS A 32 15.49 7.70 -2.51
N GLU A 33 15.30 7.64 -1.19
CA GLU A 33 16.34 8.02 -0.23
C GLU A 33 17.48 7.00 -0.22
N TYR A 34 17.15 5.70 -0.35
CA TYR A 34 18.15 4.63 -0.45
C TYR A 34 19.00 4.72 -1.73
N TYR A 35 18.37 4.93 -2.89
CA TYR A 35 19.12 5.12 -4.15
C TYR A 35 19.97 6.39 -4.15
N ARG A 36 19.51 7.47 -3.50
CA ARG A 36 20.27 8.71 -3.37
C ARG A 36 21.51 8.50 -2.49
N ALA A 37 21.38 7.78 -1.37
CA ALA A 37 22.50 7.44 -0.48
C ALA A 37 23.53 6.51 -1.14
N ILE A 38 23.10 5.56 -1.99
CA ILE A 38 24.00 4.70 -2.77
C ILE A 38 24.75 5.51 -3.84
N SER A 39 24.07 6.45 -4.51
CA SER A 39 24.71 7.25 -5.57
C SER A 39 25.83 8.18 -5.07
N GLU A 40 25.87 8.46 -3.76
CA GLU A 40 26.91 9.26 -3.12
C GLU A 40 28.14 8.45 -2.67
N ARG A 41 28.11 7.10 -2.69
CA ARG A 41 29.25 6.26 -2.29
C ARG A 41 30.00 5.67 -3.49
N THR A 42 31.26 6.07 -3.66
CA THR A 42 32.22 5.54 -4.66
C THR A 42 32.86 4.21 -4.23
N ASP A 43 32.09 3.26 -3.66
CA ASP A 43 32.66 1.99 -3.19
C ASP A 43 32.08 0.80 -3.95
N VAL A 44 32.80 0.37 -4.99
CA VAL A 44 32.48 -0.80 -5.84
C VAL A 44 32.63 -2.13 -5.11
N ARG A 45 33.23 -2.13 -3.92
CA ARG A 45 33.50 -3.33 -3.12
C ARG A 45 32.23 -3.98 -2.56
N GLU A 46 31.23 -3.17 -2.23
CA GLU A 46 29.94 -3.62 -1.68
C GLU A 46 29.11 -4.43 -2.70
N TYR A 47 29.33 -4.19 -4.00
CA TYR A 47 28.69 -4.93 -5.10
C TYR A 47 29.27 -6.35 -5.28
N MET A 48 30.53 -6.56 -4.89
CA MET A 48 31.23 -7.86 -4.98
C MET A 48 30.91 -8.77 -3.80
N GLU A 49 30.68 -8.20 -2.61
CA GLU A 49 30.48 -8.94 -1.36
C GLU A 49 29.00 -9.29 -1.05
N HIS A 50 28.03 -8.96 -1.93
CA HIS A 50 26.59 -9.29 -1.79
C HIS A 50 25.98 -8.97 -0.40
N THR A 51 26.58 -8.05 0.33
CA THR A 51 26.17 -7.61 1.65
C THR A 51 25.89 -6.12 1.49
N PRO A 52 24.61 -5.68 1.56
CA PRO A 52 23.77 -5.89 2.73
C PRO A 52 22.44 -6.60 2.45
N GLU A 53 21.91 -7.21 3.51
CA GLU A 53 20.53 -7.67 3.63
C GLU A 53 19.61 -6.45 3.48
N ARG A 54 18.98 -6.35 2.31
CA ARG A 54 18.18 -5.18 1.94
C ARG A 54 16.96 -5.11 2.85
N PRO A 55 16.62 -3.97 3.47
CA PRO A 55 15.30 -3.80 4.07
C PRO A 55 14.31 -3.92 2.92
N GLU A 56 13.59 -5.04 2.82
CA GLU A 56 12.70 -5.32 1.69
C GLU A 56 11.60 -4.24 1.60
N PRO A 57 11.76 -3.21 0.74
CA PRO A 57 10.77 -2.12 0.65
C PRO A 57 9.46 -2.66 0.03
N GLY A 58 9.51 -3.89 -0.50
CA GLY A 58 8.40 -4.61 -1.06
C GLY A 58 7.30 -4.93 -0.05
N ALA A 59 7.61 -5.13 1.24
CA ALA A 59 6.60 -5.55 2.22
C ALA A 59 5.49 -4.50 2.39
N LEU A 60 5.86 -3.22 2.54
CA LEU A 60 4.91 -2.12 2.67
C LEU A 60 4.11 -1.88 1.38
N LYS A 61 4.76 -2.07 0.23
CA LYS A 61 4.14 -1.97 -1.10
C LYS A 61 3.10 -3.06 -1.33
N ILE A 62 3.42 -4.31 -0.98
CA ILE A 62 2.50 -5.45 -1.06
C ILE A 62 1.31 -5.24 -0.11
N GLY A 63 1.56 -4.81 1.13
CA GLY A 63 0.51 -4.47 2.09
C GLY A 63 -0.42 -3.36 1.58
N GLY A 64 0.13 -2.31 0.97
CA GLY A 64 -0.64 -1.23 0.36
C GLY A 64 -1.55 -1.70 -0.78
N VAL A 65 -1.04 -2.54 -1.68
CA VAL A 65 -1.84 -3.13 -2.77
C VAL A 65 -2.99 -3.98 -2.24
N ILE A 66 -2.71 -4.86 -1.25
CA ILE A 66 -3.74 -5.71 -0.63
C ILE A 66 -4.84 -4.86 0.01
N SER A 67 -4.46 -3.81 0.74
CA SER A 67 -5.38 -2.86 1.37
C SER A 67 -6.33 -2.20 0.36
N ILE A 68 -5.80 -1.76 -0.79
CA ILE A 68 -6.61 -1.15 -1.86
C ILE A 68 -7.60 -2.15 -2.43
N ILE A 69 -7.16 -3.38 -2.73
CA ILE A 69 -8.03 -4.42 -3.29
C ILE A 69 -9.19 -4.72 -2.33
N VAL A 70 -8.91 -4.89 -1.04
CA VAL A 70 -9.94 -5.15 -0.02
C VAL A 70 -10.94 -4.00 0.05
N GLY A 71 -10.46 -2.75 0.10
CA GLY A 71 -11.32 -1.57 0.14
C GLY A 71 -12.18 -1.41 -1.13
N LEU A 72 -11.63 -1.73 -2.31
CA LEU A 72 -12.37 -1.69 -3.57
C LEU A 72 -13.50 -2.73 -3.60
N VAL A 73 -13.23 -3.95 -3.14
CA VAL A 73 -14.25 -5.02 -3.03
C VAL A 73 -15.37 -4.59 -2.09
N MET A 74 -15.04 -4.00 -0.94
CA MET A 74 -16.05 -3.48 -0.01
C MET A 74 -16.93 -2.40 -0.64
N LEU A 75 -16.36 -1.48 -1.43
CA LEU A 75 -17.14 -0.47 -2.15
C LEU A 75 -18.03 -1.06 -3.24
N ILE A 76 -17.56 -2.05 -3.99
CA ILE A 76 -18.37 -2.70 -5.04
C ILE A 76 -19.55 -3.42 -4.42
N VAL A 77 -19.33 -4.17 -3.33
CA VAL A 77 -20.39 -4.88 -2.62
C VAL A 77 -21.37 -3.88 -1.99
N GLY A 78 -20.88 -2.87 -1.28
CA GLY A 78 -21.73 -1.85 -0.67
C GLY A 78 -22.53 -1.04 -1.69
N GLY A 79 -21.89 -0.59 -2.76
CA GLY A 79 -22.55 0.14 -3.84
C GLY A 79 -23.54 -0.72 -4.63
N GLY A 80 -23.20 -1.99 -4.88
CA GLY A 80 -24.10 -2.95 -5.53
C GLY A 80 -25.35 -3.18 -4.71
N PHE A 81 -25.21 -3.42 -3.40
CA PHE A 81 -26.36 -3.56 -2.51
C PHE A 81 -27.16 -2.25 -2.36
N TRP A 82 -26.53 -1.08 -2.45
CA TRP A 82 -27.23 0.21 -2.41
C TRP A 82 -28.05 0.50 -3.68
N LEU A 83 -27.57 0.04 -4.85
CA LEU A 83 -28.29 0.20 -6.13
C LEU A 83 -29.40 -0.83 -6.34
N TRP A 84 -29.27 -2.02 -5.73
CA TRP A 84 -30.22 -3.13 -5.91
C TRP A 84 -31.23 -3.31 -4.77
N GLY A 85 -30.99 -2.67 -3.62
CA GLY A 85 -31.87 -2.70 -2.44
C GLY A 85 -32.77 -1.49 -2.34
#